data_AF-A0A0D2L966-F1
#
_entry.id   AF-A0A0D2L966-F1
#
_cell.length_a   1.000
_cell.length_b   1.000
_cell.length_c   1.000
_cell.angle_alpha   90.00
_cell.angle_beta   90.00
_cell.angle_gamma   90.00
#
_symmetry.space_group_name_H-M   'P 1'
#
loop_
_entity.id
_entity.type
_entity.pdbx_description
1 polymer ?
#
loop_
_entity_poly.entity_id
_entity_poly.type
_entity_poly.pdbx_seq_one_letter_code
_entity_poly.pdbx_strand_id
1 'polypeptide(L)'
;FYLADGAPSSWYRTIELDASRTRLLDDFSSFVDVFKHHFRDSDQYASALRKIRKLRQSSSCAVYTNQFIEILAKLDWTEQTKIQEYYDRLKDNVKATLCSRK
;
A
#
# COMPACT_ATOMS: atom_id res chain seq x y z
N PHE A 1 -4.62 34.04 -7.77
CA PHE A 1 -5.29 32.72 -7.67
C PHE A 1 -4.20 31.66 -7.86
N TYR A 2 -3.54 31.22 -6.78
CA TYR A 2 -2.37 30.31 -6.82
C TYR A 2 -2.75 28.88 -6.46
N LEU A 3 -3.78 28.35 -7.14
CA LEU A 3 -4.03 26.92 -7.22
C LEU A 3 -3.99 26.57 -8.70
N ALA A 4 -2.78 26.52 -9.28
CA ALA A 4 -2.61 26.04 -10.63
C ALA A 4 -2.64 24.50 -10.60
N ASP A 5 -3.86 23.98 -10.76
CA ASP A 5 -4.27 22.67 -11.25
C ASP A 5 -3.98 21.40 -10.44
N GLY A 6 -3.29 21.47 -9.29
CA GLY A 6 -2.94 20.23 -8.59
C GLY A 6 -2.11 19.29 -9.49
N ALA A 7 -1.41 19.85 -10.48
CA ALA A 7 -0.52 19.11 -11.34
C ALA A 7 0.77 18.79 -10.58
N PRO A 8 1.34 17.57 -10.71
CA PRO A 8 2.59 17.19 -10.04
C PRO A 8 3.76 18.16 -10.26
N SER A 9 3.85 18.78 -11.43
CA SER A 9 4.87 19.78 -11.76
C SER A 9 4.73 21.08 -10.96
N SER A 10 3.51 21.59 -10.80
CA SER A 10 3.24 22.77 -9.98
C SER A 10 3.58 22.51 -8.51
N TRP A 11 3.17 21.36 -7.98
CA TRP A 11 3.45 20.96 -6.61
C TRP A 11 4.96 20.82 -6.35
N TYR A 12 5.70 20.16 -7.25
CA TYR A 12 7.15 20.03 -7.14
C TYR A 12 7.84 21.39 -7.09
N ARG A 13 7.42 22.32 -7.96
CA ARG A 13 7.97 23.67 -7.99
C ARG A 13 7.73 24.44 -6.67
N THR A 14 6.64 24.19 -5.97
CA THR A 14 6.42 24.79 -4.64
C THR A 14 7.40 24.28 -3.58
N ILE A 15 7.86 23.03 -3.68
CA ILE A 15 8.86 22.45 -2.77
C ILE A 15 10.25 22.99 -3.09
N GLU A 16 10.58 23.12 -4.38
CA GLU A 16 11.85 23.68 -4.84
C GLU A 16 12.03 25.13 -4.39
N LEU A 17 10.98 25.95 -4.49
CA LEU A 17 11.03 27.38 -4.16
C LEU A 17 10.92 27.68 -2.65
N ASP A 18 10.43 26.74 -1.85
CA ASP A 18 10.30 26.89 -0.40
C ASP A 18 11.55 26.35 0.31
N ALA A 19 12.43 27.26 0.75
CA ALA A 19 13.68 26.93 1.45
C ALA A 19 13.47 26.06 2.72
N SER A 20 12.28 26.09 3.32
CA SER A 20 11.95 25.23 4.47
C SER A 20 11.64 23.78 4.06
N ARG A 21 11.25 23.56 2.80
CA ARG A 21 10.85 22.26 2.23
C ARG A 21 11.88 21.68 1.28
N THR A 22 12.87 22.46 0.82
CA THR A 22 13.93 21.97 -0.08
C THR A 22 14.67 20.75 0.49
N ARG A 23 14.80 20.65 1.83
CA ARG A 23 15.38 19.46 2.49
C ARG A 23 14.64 18.16 2.21
N LEU A 24 13.38 18.21 1.82
CA LEU A 24 12.62 17.04 1.38
C LEU A 24 13.22 16.41 0.12
N LEU A 25 13.92 17.20 -0.70
CA LEU A 25 14.58 16.73 -1.92
C LEU A 25 15.91 16.00 -1.64
N ASP A 26 16.45 16.13 -0.42
CA ASP A 26 17.68 15.44 0.00
C ASP A 26 17.41 13.99 0.43
N ASP A 27 16.15 13.63 0.71
CA ASP A 27 15.72 12.28 1.08
C ASP A 27 14.61 11.77 0.14
N PHE A 28 15.00 10.90 -0.78
CA PHE A 28 14.09 10.33 -1.76
C PHE A 28 12.94 9.52 -1.12
N SER A 29 13.17 8.83 0.01
CA SER A 29 12.11 8.07 0.67
C SER A 29 11.04 9.00 1.21
N SER A 30 11.46 10.02 1.96
CA SER A 30 10.57 11.05 2.49
C SER A 30 9.84 11.79 1.37
N PHE A 31 10.52 12.11 0.28
CA PHE A 31 9.91 12.73 -0.90
C PHE A 31 8.78 11.88 -1.48
N VAL A 32 9.03 10.57 -1.71
CA VAL A 32 8.04 9.65 -2.27
C VAL A 32 6.83 9.52 -1.33
N ASP A 33 7.04 9.50 -0.02
CA ASP A 33 5.94 9.39 0.95
C ASP A 33 5.04 10.63 0.93
N VAL A 34 5.62 11.83 0.91
CA VAL A 34 4.84 13.08 0.82
C VAL A 34 4.16 13.19 -0.55
N PHE A 35 4.83 12.79 -1.63
CA PHE A 35 4.25 12.77 -2.97
C PHE A 35 3.03 11.83 -3.02
N LYS A 36 3.16 10.60 -2.51
CA LYS A 36 2.04 9.66 -2.41
C LYS A 36 0.95 10.22 -1.51
N HIS A 37 1.26 10.87 -0.39
CA HIS A 37 0.24 11.46 0.45
C HIS A 37 -0.58 12.54 -0.27
N HIS A 38 0.06 13.34 -1.12
CA HIS A 38 -0.60 14.43 -1.84
C HIS A 38 -1.41 13.95 -3.05
N PHE A 39 -0.91 12.96 -3.78
CA PHE A 39 -1.48 12.54 -5.08
C PHE A 39 -2.17 11.18 -5.08
N ARG A 40 -1.89 10.30 -4.11
CA ARG A 40 -2.55 9.00 -4.05
C ARG A 40 -3.99 9.20 -3.61
N ASP A 41 -4.90 8.56 -4.34
CA ASP A 41 -6.29 8.48 -3.94
C ASP A 41 -6.41 7.78 -2.57
N SER A 42 -6.67 8.58 -1.54
CA SER A 42 -6.80 8.12 -0.17
C SER A 42 -8.00 7.19 0.02
N ASP A 43 -9.06 7.35 -0.79
CA ASP A 43 -10.20 6.44 -0.74
C ASP A 43 -9.86 5.09 -1.38
N GLN A 44 -9.08 5.06 -2.46
CA GLN A 44 -8.64 3.80 -3.06
C GLN A 44 -7.79 2.97 -2.08
N TYR A 45 -6.80 3.60 -1.42
CA TYR A 45 -5.97 2.92 -0.42
C TYR A 45 -6.81 2.46 0.78
N ALA A 46 -7.65 3.35 1.35
CA ALA A 46 -8.51 3.01 2.47
C ALA A 46 -9.51 1.90 2.13
N SER A 47 -10.06 1.90 0.92
CA SER A 47 -10.96 0.86 0.41
C SER A 47 -10.24 -0.48 0.27
N ALA A 48 -9.03 -0.50 -0.31
CA ALA A 48 -8.20 -1.70 -0.39
C ALA A 48 -7.89 -2.26 1.02
N LEU A 49 -7.56 -1.38 1.97
CA LEU A 49 -7.28 -1.76 3.35
C LEU A 49 -8.53 -2.34 4.06
N ARG A 50 -9.72 -1.77 3.83
CA ARG A 50 -10.99 -2.33 4.32
C ARG A 50 -11.27 -3.71 3.72
N LYS A 51 -11.01 -3.89 2.42
CA LYS A 51 -11.22 -5.17 1.71
C LYS A 51 -10.30 -6.27 2.23
N ILE A 52 -8.98 -6.00 2.33
CA ILE A 52 -8.01 -7.01 2.76
C ILE A 52 -8.21 -7.43 4.23
N ARG A 53 -8.65 -6.52 5.10
CA ARG A 53 -8.99 -6.83 6.51
C ARG A 53 -10.16 -7.81 6.63
N LYS A 54 -11.13 -7.72 5.72
CA LYS A 54 -12.30 -8.62 5.66
C LYS A 54 -12.02 -9.91 4.90
N LEU A 55 -10.98 -9.95 4.07
CA LEU A 55 -10.63 -11.15 3.30
C LEU A 55 -10.20 -12.29 4.23
N ARG A 56 -10.80 -13.46 4.02
CA ARG A 56 -10.44 -14.73 4.65
C ARG A 56 -10.51 -15.82 3.59
N GLN A 57 -9.66 -16.84 3.69
CA GLN A 57 -9.76 -17.98 2.80
C GLN A 57 -11.04 -18.78 3.12
N SER A 58 -12.13 -18.55 2.38
CA SER A 58 -13.38 -19.33 2.50
C SER A 58 -13.47 -20.43 1.45
N SER A 59 -12.91 -20.20 0.26
CA SER A 59 -12.88 -21.12 -0.88
C SER A 59 -11.54 -21.86 -1.01
N SER A 60 -11.18 -22.27 -2.23
CA SER A 60 -9.86 -22.82 -2.55
C SER A 60 -8.74 -21.79 -2.27
N CYS A 61 -7.53 -22.30 -2.00
CA CYS A 61 -6.36 -21.45 -1.76
C CYS A 61 -6.09 -20.54 -2.97
N ALA A 62 -6.11 -21.08 -4.18
CA ALA A 62 -5.85 -20.32 -5.41
C ALA A 62 -6.79 -19.11 -5.59
N VAL A 63 -8.10 -19.28 -5.32
CA VAL A 63 -9.06 -18.17 -5.42
C VAL A 63 -8.76 -17.09 -4.39
N TYR A 64 -8.46 -17.49 -3.15
CA TYR A 64 -8.06 -16.57 -2.10
C TYR A 64 -6.76 -15.83 -2.43
N THR A 65 -5.74 -16.54 -2.95
CA THR A 65 -4.47 -15.95 -3.37
C THR A 65 -4.67 -14.88 -4.44
N ASN A 66 -5.47 -15.18 -5.45
CA ASN A 66 -5.76 -14.22 -6.52
C ASN A 66 -6.44 -12.96 -5.97
N GLN A 67 -7.46 -13.12 -5.12
CA GLN A 67 -8.13 -11.98 -4.47
C GLN A 67 -7.19 -11.17 -3.58
N PHE A 68 -6.30 -11.85 -2.85
CA PHE A 68 -5.32 -11.18 -1.99
C PHE A 68 -4.35 -10.34 -2.82
N ILE A 69 -3.76 -10.90 -3.89
CA ILE A 69 -2.82 -10.20 -4.79
C ILE A 69 -3.48 -9.00 -5.46
N GLU A 70 -4.72 -9.15 -5.94
CA GLU A 70 -5.46 -8.06 -6.58
C GLU A 70 -5.66 -6.86 -5.65
N ILE A 71 -6.01 -7.10 -4.38
CA ILE A 71 -6.14 -6.04 -3.38
C ILE A 71 -4.77 -5.47 -3.01
N LEU A 72 -3.76 -6.34 -2.89
CA LEU A 72 -2.42 -5.97 -2.49
C LEU A 72 -1.73 -5.05 -3.49
N ALA A 73 -2.06 -5.12 -4.78
CA ALA A 73 -1.54 -4.20 -5.80
C ALA A 73 -1.82 -2.71 -5.49
N LYS A 74 -2.79 -2.43 -4.61
CA LYS A 74 -3.17 -1.07 -4.18
C LYS A 74 -2.55 -0.67 -2.85
N LEU A 75 -1.80 -1.56 -2.20
CA LEU A 75 -1.24 -1.38 -0.86
C LEU A 75 0.29 -1.43 -0.90
N ASP A 76 0.92 -0.45 -0.24
CA ASP A 76 2.39 -0.38 -0.15
C ASP A 76 2.87 -1.06 1.13
N TRP A 77 2.54 -2.34 1.29
CA TRP A 77 3.00 -3.13 2.43
C TRP A 77 4.43 -3.64 2.23
N THR A 78 5.18 -3.81 3.32
CA THR A 78 6.49 -4.48 3.28
C THR A 78 6.31 -5.97 3.00
N GLU A 79 7.31 -6.64 2.46
CA GLU A 79 7.26 -8.09 2.21
C GLU A 79 6.94 -8.87 3.50
N GLN A 80 7.50 -8.46 4.63
CA GLN A 80 7.23 -9.06 5.93
C GLN A 80 5.75 -8.92 6.31
N THR A 81 5.16 -7.73 6.13
CA THR A 81 3.74 -7.51 6.37
C THR A 81 2.88 -8.34 5.42
N LYS A 82 3.26 -8.45 4.13
CA LYS A 82 2.54 -9.29 3.16
C LYS A 82 2.49 -10.75 3.60
N ILE A 83 3.63 -11.32 3.98
CA ILE A 83 3.75 -12.72 4.41
C ILE A 83 2.89 -12.98 5.65
N GLN A 84 3.04 -12.14 6.68
CA GLN A 84 2.29 -12.28 7.94
C GLN A 84 0.79 -12.18 7.69
N GLU A 85 0.35 -11.14 7.00
CA GLU A 85 -1.07 -10.88 6.74
C GLU A 85 -1.71 -11.96 5.87
N TYR A 86 -0.96 -12.50 4.91
CA TYR A 86 -1.40 -13.61 4.07
C TYR A 86 -1.59 -14.88 4.89
N TYR A 87 -0.59 -15.24 5.70
CA TYR A 87 -0.61 -16.43 6.55
C TYR A 87 -1.77 -16.38 7.54
N ASP A 88 -1.97 -15.27 8.25
CA ASP A 88 -2.98 -15.14 9.29
C ASP A 88 -4.41 -15.37 8.78
N ARG A 89 -4.65 -15.09 7.50
CA ARG A 89 -5.96 -15.17 6.85
C ARG A 89 -6.20 -16.49 6.10
N LEU A 90 -5.22 -17.39 6.06
CA LEU A 90 -5.41 -18.76 5.59
C LEU A 90 -6.30 -19.56 6.55
N LYS A 91 -6.93 -20.62 6.03
CA LYS A 91 -7.65 -21.60 6.86
C LYS A 91 -6.68 -22.35 7.78
N ASP A 92 -7.14 -22.70 8.97
CA ASP A 92 -6.30 -23.34 9.98
C ASP A 92 -5.78 -24.73 9.52
N ASN A 93 -6.58 -25.48 8.76
CA ASN A 93 -6.12 -26.75 8.18
C ASN A 93 -4.99 -26.56 7.16
N VAL A 94 -5.02 -25.47 6.37
CA VAL A 94 -3.95 -25.12 5.43
C VAL A 94 -2.70 -24.71 6.20
N LYS A 95 -2.84 -23.86 7.23
CA LYS A 95 -1.73 -23.50 8.14
C LYS A 95 -1.10 -24.74 8.78
N ALA A 96 -1.92 -25.66 9.31
CA ALA A 96 -1.46 -26.89 9.92
C ALA A 96 -0.65 -27.75 8.93
N THR A 97 -1.12 -27.86 7.68
CA THR A 97 -0.40 -28.59 6.62
C THR A 97 0.94 -27.96 6.26
N LEU A 98 1.04 -26.62 6.31
CA LEU A 98 2.30 -25.91 6.07
C LEU A 98 3.28 -26.11 7.22
N CYS A 99 2.80 -26.10 8.47
CA CYS A 99 3.62 -26.36 9.65
C CYS A 99 4.04 -27.83 9.79
N SER A 100 3.21 -28.77 9.34
CA SER A 100 3.46 -30.22 9.45
C SER A 100 4.38 -30.77 8.35
N ARG A 101 4.74 -29.96 7.35
CA ARG A 101 5.67 -30.33 6.26
C ARG A 101 7.13 -29.96 6.55
N LYS A 102 7.53 -29.96 7.83
CA LYS A 102 8.94 -29.82 8.23
C LYS A 102 9.68 -31.14 8.15
#